data_AF-A0A8J8FJC7-F1
#
_entry.id   AF-A0A8J8FJC7-F1
#
_cell.length_a   1.000
_cell.length_b   1.000
_cell.length_c   1.000
_cell.angle_alpha   90.00
_cell.angle_beta   90.00
_cell.angle_gamma   90.00
#
_symmetry.space_group_name_H-M   'P 1'
#
loop_
_entity.id
_entity.type
_entity.pdbx_description
1 polymer ?
#
loop_
_entity_poly.entity_id
_entity_poly.type
_entity_poly.pdbx_seq_one_letter_code
_entity_poly.pdbx_strand_id
1 'polypeptide(L)' 'MHYDIFNDDADGICALIPLRRANPQSSTLITDIKRDIKLLEKITVQAGDQLTILDISMQKKRSATAKLLRKRG' A
#
# COMPACT_ATOMS: atom_id res chain seq x y z
N MET A 1 9.41 4.09 8.92
CA MET A 1 9.70 3.18 7.78
C MET A 1 8.78 3.49 6.62
N HIS A 2 9.15 3.09 5.40
CA HIS A 2 8.29 3.22 4.23
C HIS A 2 7.84 1.84 3.75
N TYR A 3 6.56 1.73 3.41
CA TYR A 3 5.96 0.50 2.90
C TYR A 3 5.32 0.74 1.55
N ASP A 4 5.59 -0.13 0.59
CA ASP A 4 4.91 -0.14 -0.71
C ASP A 4 3.99 -1.34 -0.80
N ILE A 5 2.70 -1.07 -0.92
CA ILE A 5 1.63 -2.04 -0.73
C ILE A 5 0.88 -2.14 -2.06
N PHE A 6 0.97 -3.28 -2.73
CA PHE A 6 0.37 -3.51 -4.06
C PHE A 6 0.05 -4.98 -4.27
N ASN A 7 -0.79 -5.30 -5.26
CA ASN A 7 -1.08 -6.69 -5.61
C ASN A 7 0.09 -7.28 -6.41
N ASP A 8 0.36 -8.57 -6.26
CA ASP A 8 1.39 -9.28 -7.04
C ASP A 8 0.89 -9.59 -8.47
N ASP A 9 0.53 -8.54 -9.19
CA ASP A 9 0.14 -8.57 -10.60
C ASP A 9 0.88 -7.51 -11.41
N ALA A 10 0.77 -7.59 -12.74
CA ALA A 10 1.44 -6.67 -13.64
C ALA A 10 1.05 -5.22 -13.37
N ASP A 11 -0.20 -4.97 -12.98
CA ASP A 11 -0.72 -3.63 -12.69
C ASP A 11 -0.02 -3.05 -11.45
N GLY A 12 0.11 -3.83 -10.37
CA GLY A 12 0.80 -3.42 -9.15
C GLY A 12 2.28 -3.10 -9.36
N ILE A 13 2.98 -3.95 -10.11
CA ILE A 13 4.39 -3.71 -10.47
C ILE A 13 4.53 -2.49 -11.40
N CYS A 14 3.64 -2.36 -12.38
CA CYS A 14 3.63 -1.22 -13.31
C CYS A 14 3.29 0.11 -12.62
N ALA A 15 2.55 0.09 -11.50
CA ALA A 15 2.35 1.28 -10.69
C ALA A 15 3.59 1.64 -9.85
N LEU A 16 4.30 0.64 -9.32
CA LEU A 16 5.44 0.85 -8.43
C LEU A 16 6.70 1.32 -9.16
N ILE A 17 7.05 0.67 -10.27
CA ILE A 17 8.30 0.94 -10.98
C ILE A 17 8.46 2.42 -11.37
N PRO A 18 7.53 3.06 -12.10
CA PRO A 18 7.68 4.47 -12.47
C PRO A 18 7.71 5.39 -11.25
N LEU A 19 6.93 5.08 -10.20
CA LEU A 19 6.93 5.85 -8.97
C LEU A 19 8.30 5.84 -8.28
N ARG A 20 8.93 4.67 -8.15
CA ARG A 20 10.26 4.54 -7.52
C ARG A 20 11.41 4.99 -8.42
N ARG A 21 11.22 4.98 -9.74
CA ARG A 21 12.16 5.62 -10.68
C ARG A 21 12.12 7.14 -10.57
N ALA A 22 10.93 7.73 -10.45
CA ALA A 22 10.76 9.18 -10.31
C ALA A 22 11.13 9.68 -8.89
N ASN A 23 10.82 8.88 -7.87
CA ASN A 23 11.12 9.16 -6.47
C ASN A 23 11.76 7.95 -5.80
N PRO A 24 13.09 7.77 -5.96
CA PRO A 24 13.85 6.69 -5.34
C PRO A 24 13.68 6.71 -3.83
N GLN A 25 13.29 5.57 -3.27
CA GLN A 25 13.05 5.44 -1.84
C GLN A 25 13.30 4.01 -1.41
N SER A 26 13.92 3.83 -0.25
CA SER A 26 13.98 2.53 0.40
C SER A 26 12.64 2.22 1.04
N SER A 27 12.00 1.15 0.61
CA SER A 27 10.71 0.70 1.11
C SER A 27 10.66 -0.81 1.28
N THR A 28 9.84 -1.26 2.23
CA THR A 28 9.48 -2.68 2.35
C THR A 28 8.29 -2.95 1.43
N LEU A 29 8.47 -3.90 0.51
CA LEU A 29 7.39 -4.32 -0.38
C LEU A 29 6.45 -5.27 0.38
N ILE A 30 5.16 -4.95 0.38
CA ILE A 30 4.11 -5.83 0.89
C ILE A 30 3.19 -6.16 -0.27
N THR A 31 3.20 -7.41 -0.69
CA THR A 31 2.42 -7.91 -1.83
C THR A 31 1.66 -9.17 -1.47
N ASP A 32 0.57 -9.43 -2.21
CA ASP A 32 -0.17 -10.68 -2.17
C ASP A 32 -0.86 -10.88 -3.53
N ILE A 33 -1.08 -12.14 -3.89
CA ILE A 33 -1.71 -12.55 -5.15
C ILE A 33 -3.23 -12.24 -5.09
N LYS A 34 -3.79 -12.11 -3.89
CA LYS A 34 -5.21 -11.78 -3.68
C LYS A 34 -5.38 -10.26 -3.62
N ARG A 35 -6.26 -9.71 -4.49
CA ARG A 35 -6.71 -8.30 -4.58
C ARG A 35 -7.46 -7.79 -3.34
N ASP A 36 -7.06 -8.24 -2.15
CA ASP A 36 -7.86 -8.18 -0.96
C ASP A 36 -7.40 -7.06 -0.02
N ILE A 37 -8.37 -6.42 0.64
CA ILE A 37 -8.16 -5.39 1.66
C ILE A 37 -7.33 -5.91 2.84
N LYS A 38 -7.25 -7.24 2.98
CA LYS A 38 -6.50 -7.97 3.99
C LYS A 38 -4.99 -7.77 3.94
N LEU A 39 -4.42 -7.25 2.84
CA LEU A 39 -2.99 -6.87 2.82
C LEU A 39 -2.66 -5.90 3.95
N LEU A 40 -3.56 -4.94 4.21
CA LEU A 40 -3.38 -3.93 5.25
C LEU A 40 -3.54 -4.49 6.66
N GLU A 41 -4.23 -5.62 6.82
CA GLU A 41 -4.38 -6.29 8.12
C GLU A 41 -3.13 -7.07 8.52
N LYS A 42 -2.27 -7.42 7.55
CA LYS A 42 -1.01 -8.14 7.78
C LYS A 42 0.15 -7.23 8.20
N ILE A 43 -0.04 -5.91 8.19
CA ILE A 43 1.03 -4.94 8.46
C ILE A 43 0.75 -4.25 9.79
N THR A 44 1.70 -4.37 10.72
CA THR A 44 1.72 -3.55 11.92
C THR A 44 2.53 -2.29 11.64
N VAL A 45 1.85 -1.15 11.58
CA VAL A 45 2.49 0.16 11.36
C VAL A 45 2.54 0.95 12.66
N GLN A 46 3.59 1.74 12.81
CA GLN A 46 3.81 2.63 13.93
C GLN A 46 3.60 4.10 13.54
N ALA A 47 3.43 4.97 14.53
CA ALA A 47 3.35 6.40 14.29
C ALA A 47 4.66 6.91 13.64
N GLY A 48 4.53 7.61 12.51
CA GLY A 48 5.68 8.08 11.72
C GLY A 48 6.03 7.18 10.53
N ASP A 49 5.41 6.00 10.40
CA ASP A 49 5.52 5.20 9.18
C ASP A 49 4.75 5.82 8.02
N GLN A 50 5.29 5.63 6.81
CA GLN A 50 4.69 6.08 5.57
C GLN A 50 4.26 4.89 4.72
N LEU A 51 3.03 4.96 4.22
CA LEU A 51 2.39 3.89 3.48
C LEU A 51 2.06 4.38 2.07
N THR A 52 2.67 3.75 1.07
CA THR A 52 2.31 3.91 -0.34
C THR A 52 1.41 2.74 -0.71
N ILE A 53 0.15 2.99 -1.02
CA ILE A 53 -0.79 1.95 -1.44
C ILE A 53 -1.06 2.14 -2.94
N LEU A 54 -0.71 1.15 -3.75
CA LEU A 54 -0.83 1.17 -5.19
C LEU A 54 -1.83 0.09 -5.61
N ASP A 55 -3.03 0.51 -6.00
CA ASP A 55 -4.05 -0.35 -6.62
C ASP A 55 -5.03 0.52 -7.41
N ILE A 56 -5.20 0.21 -8.70
CA ILE A 56 -6.03 0.97 -9.63
C ILE A 56 -7.49 0.45 -9.59
N SER A 57 -8.10 0.42 -8.40
CA SER A 57 -9.57 0.50 -8.27
C SER A 57 -9.97 1.13 -6.93
N MET A 58 -9.95 2.46 -6.90
CA MET A 58 -10.28 3.29 -5.73
C MET A 58 -11.71 3.09 -5.17
N GLN A 59 -12.57 2.34 -5.86
CA GLN A 59 -13.99 2.19 -5.51
C GLN A 59 -14.24 1.31 -4.28
N LYS A 60 -13.40 0.29 -4.01
CA LYS A 60 -13.61 -0.62 -2.87
C LYS A 60 -12.75 -0.33 -1.64
N LYS A 61 -11.66 0.44 -1.76
CA LYS A 61 -10.68 0.63 -0.67
C LYS A 61 -10.91 1.85 0.24
N ARG A 62 -11.78 2.81 -0.13
CA ARG A 62 -12.07 4.02 0.66
C ARG A 62 -12.45 3.73 2.13
N SER A 63 -13.27 2.70 2.36
CA SER A 63 -13.72 2.36 3.73
C SER A 63 -12.58 1.79 4.60
N ALA A 64 -11.70 0.97 4.02
CA ALA A 64 -10.58 0.38 4.73
C ALA A 64 -9.47 1.40 5.03
N THR A 65 -9.11 2.23 4.04
CA THR A 65 -8.14 3.31 4.24
C THR A 65 -8.65 4.32 5.28
N ALA A 66 -9.94 4.67 5.26
CA ALA A 66 -10.53 5.53 6.29
C ALA A 66 -10.47 4.91 7.69
N LYS A 67 -10.62 3.58 7.83
CA LYS A 67 -10.51 2.87 9.12
C LYS A 67 -9.08 2.91 9.68
N LEU A 68 -8.06 2.80 8.82
CA LEU A 68 -6.66 2.93 9.21
C LEU A 68 -6.31 4.38 9.60
N LEU A 69 -6.78 5.36 8.84
CA LEU A 69 -6.51 6.78 9.12
C LEU A 69 -7.27 7.31 10.36
N ARG A 70 -8.42 6.72 10.70
CA ARG A 70 -9.17 7.03 11.94
C ARG A 70 -8.55 6.45 13.21
N LYS A 71 -7.49 5.63 13.12
CA LYS A 71 -6.71 5.18 14.28
C LYS A 71 -5.66 6.22 14.74
N ARG A 72 -5.91 7.50 14.48
CA ARG A 72 -5.30 8.60 15.23
C ARG A 72 -6.12 8.75 16.51
N GLY A 73 -5.44 8.63 17.66
CA GLY A 73 -6.02 8.93 18.97
C GLY A 73 -6.61 10.33 19.03
#